data_AF-Q3AYQ4-F1
#
_entry.id   AF-Q3AYQ4-F1
#
_cell.length_a   1.000
_cell.length_b   1.000
_cell.length_c   1.000
_cell.angle_alpha   90.00
_cell.angle_beta   90.00
_cell.angle_gamma   90.00
#
_symmetry.space_group_name_H-M   'P 1'
#
loop_
_entity.id
_entity.type
_entity.pdbx_description
1 polymer ?
#
loop_
_entity_poly.entity_id
_entity_poly.type
_entity_poly.pdbx_seq_one_letter_code
_entity_poly.pdbx_strand_id
1 'polypeptide(L)'
;MFVHLLPELATGGSELSETIGMIPYAPSHLIEAILFLIALLGVLVVFSIDVLAQRQTFLFSISSWLHLSSFAAINYLYAYSLPSLIGTGIEYGILFTVAIAGHVLLADRFSVIHHPKRFRHRNRWIGSAALVLGLLNAFLFHPISDLTLAFATAFLGGGLLMTVFREELPAANSTRLLWFLSGSGGMAILLIIPMLKHA
;
A
#
# COMPACT_ATOMS: atom_id res chain seq x y z
N MET A 1 12.09 -5.17 -0.82
CA MET A 1 10.87 -4.38 -1.05
C MET A 1 10.60 -4.26 -2.54
N PHE A 2 11.38 -3.50 -3.32
CA PHE A 2 11.20 -3.38 -4.78
C PHE A 2 11.23 -4.71 -5.54
N VAL A 3 12.18 -5.59 -5.19
CA VAL A 3 12.33 -6.93 -5.80
C VAL A 3 11.23 -7.91 -5.38
N HIS A 4 10.46 -7.62 -4.33
CA HIS A 4 9.38 -8.49 -3.86
C HIS A 4 8.00 -7.99 -4.30
N LEU A 5 7.77 -6.66 -4.24
CA LEU A 5 6.52 -6.03 -4.64
C LEU A 5 6.30 -6.04 -6.16
N LEU A 6 7.34 -5.89 -6.98
CA LEU A 6 7.18 -5.87 -8.43
C LEU A 6 6.78 -7.23 -9.00
N PRO A 7 7.39 -8.36 -8.58
CA PRO A 7 6.88 -9.68 -8.89
C PRO A 7 5.50 -9.90 -8.31
N GLU A 8 5.22 -9.65 -7.02
CA GLU A 8 3.86 -9.89 -6.47
C GLU A 8 2.75 -9.07 -7.16
N LEU A 9 3.04 -7.85 -7.63
CA LEU A 9 2.11 -7.06 -8.43
C LEU A 9 1.95 -7.61 -9.87
N ALA A 10 2.95 -8.32 -10.40
CA ALA A 10 2.95 -8.91 -11.74
C ALA A 10 2.55 -10.42 -11.76
N THR A 11 2.76 -11.15 -10.67
CA THR A 11 2.44 -12.57 -10.47
C THR A 11 1.17 -12.78 -9.66
N GLY A 12 0.71 -11.78 -8.89
CA GLY A 12 -0.64 -11.78 -8.34
C GLY A 12 -1.74 -11.91 -9.40
N GLY A 13 -1.42 -11.62 -10.67
CA GLY A 13 -2.28 -11.88 -11.83
C GLY A 13 -2.02 -13.21 -12.57
N SER A 14 -0.87 -13.88 -12.38
CA SER A 14 -0.47 -15.04 -13.21
C SER A 14 -0.18 -16.35 -12.45
N GLU A 15 0.21 -16.32 -11.17
CA GLU A 15 0.52 -17.55 -10.41
C GLU A 15 -0.70 -18.22 -9.75
N LEU A 16 -1.88 -17.58 -9.78
CA LEU A 16 -3.14 -18.22 -9.37
C LEU A 16 -3.77 -19.11 -10.46
N SER A 17 -3.14 -19.24 -11.63
CA SER A 17 -3.70 -19.96 -12.77
C SER A 17 -3.25 -21.42 -12.90
N GLU A 18 -2.21 -21.88 -12.18
CA GLU A 18 -1.63 -23.21 -12.43
C GLU A 18 -1.64 -24.17 -11.23
N THR A 19 -2.17 -23.78 -10.06
CA THR A 19 -2.31 -24.70 -8.92
C THR A 19 -3.76 -25.15 -8.74
N ILE A 20 -4.04 -26.33 -9.31
CA ILE A 20 -5.12 -27.29 -9.04
C ILE A 20 -6.09 -26.88 -7.92
N GLY A 21 -7.35 -26.59 -8.30
CA GLY A 21 -8.51 -27.01 -7.50
C GLY A 21 -9.27 -25.96 -6.67
N MET A 22 -9.07 -24.65 -6.87
CA MET A 22 -9.94 -23.63 -6.25
C MET A 22 -10.70 -22.83 -7.31
N ILE A 23 -11.95 -22.49 -6.97
CA ILE A 23 -12.95 -21.83 -7.79
C ILE A 23 -12.31 -20.67 -8.58
N PRO A 24 -12.45 -20.61 -9.91
CA PRO A 24 -11.78 -19.61 -10.73
C PRO A 24 -12.41 -18.23 -10.51
N TYR A 25 -11.91 -17.50 -9.52
CA TYR A 25 -11.95 -16.05 -9.54
C TYR A 25 -10.69 -15.59 -10.29
N ALA A 26 -10.67 -15.81 -11.61
CA ALA A 26 -9.80 -15.04 -12.47
C ALA A 26 -10.20 -13.57 -12.26
N PRO A 27 -9.34 -12.69 -11.73
CA PRO A 27 -9.63 -11.26 -11.84
C PRO A 27 -9.70 -11.01 -13.33
N SER A 28 -10.86 -10.61 -13.85
CA SER A 28 -10.92 -10.14 -15.23
C SER A 28 -9.83 -9.08 -15.42
N HIS A 29 -9.21 -8.99 -16.60
CA HIS A 29 -8.18 -7.97 -16.87
C HIS A 29 -8.62 -6.55 -16.44
N LEU A 30 -9.93 -6.33 -16.41
CA LEU A 30 -10.57 -5.14 -15.85
C LEU A 30 -10.37 -4.96 -14.33
N ILE A 31 -10.53 -5.99 -13.50
CA ILE A 31 -10.33 -5.92 -12.05
C ILE A 31 -8.86 -5.61 -11.74
N GLU A 32 -7.93 -6.28 -12.44
CA GLU A 32 -6.50 -6.01 -12.30
C GLU A 32 -6.17 -4.56 -12.68
N ALA A 33 -6.69 -4.06 -13.81
CA ALA A 33 -6.54 -2.67 -14.21
C ALA A 33 -7.11 -1.70 -13.17
N ILE A 34 -8.27 -2.00 -12.59
CA ILE A 34 -8.87 -1.19 -11.51
C ILE A 34 -7.96 -1.19 -10.27
N LEU A 35 -7.40 -2.32 -9.88
CA LEU A 35 -6.46 -2.40 -8.75
C LEU A 35 -5.21 -1.55 -9.01
N PHE A 36 -4.64 -1.61 -10.21
CA PHE A 36 -3.51 -0.75 -10.59
C PHE A 36 -3.88 0.74 -10.57
N LEU A 37 -5.07 1.12 -11.03
CA LEU A 37 -5.54 2.50 -10.98
C LEU A 37 -5.75 2.99 -9.54
N ILE A 38 -6.23 2.13 -8.66
CA ILE A 38 -6.38 2.43 -7.23
C ILE A 38 -5.01 2.58 -6.57
N ALA A 39 -4.04 1.73 -6.91
CA ALA A 39 -2.66 1.90 -6.45
C ALA A 39 -2.04 3.22 -6.96
N LEU A 40 -2.22 3.54 -8.24
CA LEU A 40 -1.80 4.81 -8.80
C LEU A 40 -2.47 5.99 -8.07
N LEU A 41 -3.76 5.90 -7.76
CA LEU A 41 -4.45 6.93 -6.99
C LEU A 41 -3.79 7.15 -5.62
N GLY A 42 -3.43 6.06 -4.92
CA GLY A 42 -2.66 6.11 -3.67
C GLY A 42 -1.33 6.86 -3.83
N VAL A 43 -0.56 6.54 -4.88
CA VAL A 43 0.69 7.24 -5.23
C VAL A 43 0.44 8.74 -5.43
N LEU A 44 -0.55 9.09 -6.26
CA LEU A 44 -0.84 10.48 -6.62
C LEU A 44 -1.31 11.31 -5.42
N VAL A 45 -2.14 10.74 -4.55
CA VAL A 45 -2.64 11.41 -3.34
C VAL A 45 -1.48 11.72 -2.38
N VAL A 46 -0.67 10.71 -2.03
CA VAL A 46 0.46 10.89 -1.12
C VAL A 46 1.47 11.89 -1.70
N PHE A 47 1.82 11.75 -2.99
CA PHE A 47 2.74 12.68 -3.64
C PHE A 47 2.24 14.12 -3.62
N SER A 48 0.97 14.34 -3.98
CA SER A 48 0.37 15.67 -4.07
C SER A 48 0.39 16.37 -2.72
N ILE A 49 0.02 15.65 -1.66
CA ILE A 49 0.04 16.18 -0.29
C ILE A 49 1.47 16.54 0.12
N ASP A 50 2.46 15.69 -0.19
CA ASP A 50 3.86 15.97 0.14
C ASP A 50 4.47 17.13 -0.66
N VAL A 51 4.07 17.33 -1.91
CA VAL A 51 4.48 18.52 -2.70
C VAL A 51 3.87 19.78 -2.09
N LEU A 52 2.58 19.72 -1.74
CA LEU A 52 1.84 20.87 -1.24
C LEU A 52 2.25 21.24 0.20
N ALA A 53 2.61 20.24 1.02
CA ALA A 53 3.18 20.41 2.36
C ALA A 53 4.52 21.15 2.38
N GLN A 54 5.30 21.08 1.30
CA GLN A 54 6.54 21.88 1.18
C GLN A 54 6.26 23.36 0.86
N ARG A 55 5.09 23.68 0.32
CA ARG A 55 4.69 25.05 -0.05
C ARG A 55 3.88 25.73 1.05
N GLN A 56 3.18 24.96 1.87
CA GLN A 56 2.24 25.45 2.88
C GLN A 56 2.50 24.76 4.22
N THR A 57 2.84 25.54 5.24
CA THR A 57 3.22 25.02 6.57
C THR A 57 2.10 24.28 7.29
N PHE A 58 0.83 24.63 7.06
CA PHE A 58 -0.30 23.91 7.67
C PHE A 58 -0.44 22.48 7.15
N LEU A 59 -0.09 22.25 5.87
CA LEU A 59 -0.14 20.93 5.24
C LEU A 59 0.99 20.01 5.70
N PHE A 60 2.04 20.54 6.32
CA PHE A 60 3.09 19.72 6.95
C PHE A 60 2.55 18.82 8.06
N SER A 61 1.58 19.31 8.83
CA SER A 61 0.90 18.51 9.85
C SER A 61 0.08 17.38 9.21
N ILE A 62 -0.64 17.70 8.13
CA ILE A 62 -1.49 16.76 7.39
C ILE A 62 -0.65 15.67 6.71
N SER A 63 0.43 16.04 6.01
CA SER A 63 1.39 15.09 5.40
C SER A 63 1.92 14.13 6.46
N SER A 64 2.39 14.64 7.61
CA SER A 64 2.89 13.74 8.65
C SER A 64 1.83 12.82 9.24
N TRP A 65 0.58 13.28 9.40
CA TRP A 65 -0.51 12.44 9.85
C TRP A 65 -0.89 11.40 8.81
N LEU A 66 -0.86 11.76 7.52
CA LEU A 66 -1.10 10.86 6.40
C LEU A 66 -0.07 9.72 6.39
N HIS A 67 1.22 10.03 6.52
CA HIS A 67 2.28 9.01 6.59
C HIS A 67 2.08 8.07 7.78
N LEU A 68 1.78 8.62 8.95
CA LEU A 68 1.54 7.85 10.17
C LEU A 68 0.27 6.98 10.07
N SER A 69 -0.81 7.52 9.50
CA SER A 69 -2.07 6.79 9.33
C SER A 69 -1.94 5.72 8.25
N SER A 70 -1.18 5.98 7.18
CA SER A 70 -0.93 5.01 6.11
C SER A 70 -0.09 3.84 6.64
N PHE A 71 0.96 4.15 7.41
CA PHE A 71 1.73 3.13 8.12
C PHE A 71 0.86 2.29 9.07
N ALA A 72 -0.01 2.93 9.86
CA ALA A 72 -0.93 2.23 10.75
C ALA A 72 -1.92 1.35 9.96
N ALA A 73 -2.53 1.88 8.91
CA ALA A 73 -3.54 1.18 8.11
C ALA A 73 -2.95 -0.03 7.38
N ILE A 74 -1.72 0.07 6.87
CA ILE A 74 -1.02 -1.06 6.24
C ILE A 74 -0.73 -2.15 7.26
N ASN A 75 -0.21 -1.80 8.44
CA ASN A 75 0.00 -2.77 9.51
C ASN A 75 -1.31 -3.45 9.93
N TYR A 76 -2.39 -2.67 10.05
CA TYR A 76 -3.71 -3.20 10.33
C TYR A 76 -4.14 -4.22 9.26
N LEU A 77 -4.03 -3.88 7.97
CA LEU A 77 -4.43 -4.78 6.88
C LEU A 77 -3.60 -6.06 6.88
N TYR A 78 -2.28 -5.97 7.05
CA TYR A 78 -1.44 -7.16 7.10
C TYR A 78 -1.78 -8.08 8.27
N ALA A 79 -2.01 -7.52 9.46
CA ALA A 79 -2.44 -8.32 10.61
C ALA A 79 -3.85 -8.89 10.42
N TYR A 80 -4.73 -8.14 9.76
CA TYR A 80 -6.09 -8.57 9.44
C TYR A 80 -6.12 -9.75 8.46
N SER A 81 -5.26 -9.73 7.44
CA SER A 81 -5.19 -10.78 6.41
C SER A 81 -4.50 -12.06 6.89
N LEU A 82 -3.73 -12.00 7.98
CA LEU A 82 -2.88 -13.10 8.45
C LEU A 82 -3.62 -14.43 8.67
N PRO A 83 -4.80 -14.49 9.32
CA PRO A 83 -5.51 -15.76 9.51
C PRO A 83 -5.93 -16.42 8.20
N SER A 84 -6.39 -15.64 7.22
CA SER A 84 -6.76 -16.14 5.89
C SER A 84 -5.56 -16.71 5.14
N LEU A 85 -4.38 -16.07 5.28
CA LEU A 85 -3.12 -16.51 4.67
C LEU A 85 -2.55 -17.78 5.32
N ILE A 86 -2.75 -17.96 6.62
CA ILE A 86 -2.39 -19.23 7.29
C ILE A 86 -3.30 -20.36 6.80
N GLY A 87 -4.57 -20.04 6.52
CA GLY A 87 -5.53 -20.98 5.94
C GLY A 87 -5.16 -21.49 4.55
N THR A 88 -4.40 -20.74 3.76
CA THR A 88 -3.89 -21.20 2.45
C THR A 88 -2.66 -22.10 2.58
N GLY A 89 -1.88 -21.96 3.65
CA GLY A 89 -0.76 -22.85 3.98
C GLY A 89 0.13 -22.29 5.09
N ILE A 90 0.57 -23.15 6.01
CA ILE A 90 1.35 -22.70 7.18
C ILE A 90 2.71 -22.12 6.78
N GLU A 91 3.35 -22.66 5.74
CA GLU A 91 4.62 -22.17 5.21
C GLU A 91 4.47 -20.74 4.66
N TYR A 92 3.40 -20.49 3.91
CA TYR A 92 3.09 -19.17 3.38
C TYR A 92 2.80 -18.16 4.49
N GLY A 93 2.02 -18.57 5.50
CA GLY A 93 1.79 -17.76 6.70
C GLY A 93 3.08 -17.38 7.44
N ILE A 94 4.03 -18.31 7.57
CA ILE A 94 5.34 -18.04 8.19
C ILE A 94 6.15 -17.05 7.36
N LEU A 95 6.29 -17.28 6.05
CA LEU A 95 7.03 -16.40 5.14
C LEU A 95 6.46 -14.99 5.15
N PHE A 96 5.14 -14.86 5.03
CA PHE A 96 4.44 -13.58 5.10
C PHE A 96 4.70 -12.89 6.45
N THR A 97 4.59 -13.62 7.56
CA THR A 97 4.86 -13.06 8.90
C THR A 97 6.28 -12.51 9.00
N VAL A 98 7.28 -13.25 8.51
CA VAL A 98 8.68 -12.80 8.52
C VAL A 98 8.88 -11.55 7.66
N ALA A 99 8.29 -11.54 6.45
CA ALA A 99 8.37 -10.40 5.54
C ALA A 99 7.74 -9.13 6.15
N ILE A 100 6.53 -9.25 6.70
CA ILE A 100 5.83 -8.14 7.34
C ILE A 100 6.55 -7.69 8.61
N ALA A 101 7.04 -8.62 9.45
CA ALA A 101 7.83 -8.26 10.63
C ALA A 101 9.07 -7.44 10.26
N GLY A 102 9.78 -7.84 9.20
CA GLY A 102 10.89 -7.06 8.65
C GLY A 102 10.46 -5.66 8.20
N HIS A 103 9.33 -5.56 7.50
CA HIS A 103 8.79 -4.28 7.04
C HIS A 103 8.44 -3.34 8.20
N VAL A 104 7.72 -3.85 9.21
CA VAL A 104 7.35 -3.08 10.42
C VAL A 104 8.60 -2.62 11.17
N LEU A 105 9.56 -3.51 11.39
CA LEU A 105 10.80 -3.19 12.11
C LEU A 105 11.65 -2.13 11.39
N LEU A 106 11.75 -2.23 10.06
CA LEU A 106 12.50 -1.27 9.26
C LEU A 106 11.81 0.10 9.26
N ALA A 107 10.49 0.14 9.12
CA ALA A 107 9.71 1.38 9.18
C ALA A 107 9.77 2.04 10.58
N ASP A 108 9.76 1.23 11.64
CA ASP A 108 9.92 1.70 13.03
C ASP A 108 11.31 2.32 13.23
N ARG A 109 12.37 1.62 12.80
CA ARG A 109 13.76 2.11 12.81
C ARG A 109 13.92 3.41 12.02
N PHE A 110 13.36 3.47 10.81
CA PHE A 110 13.43 4.65 9.95
C PHE A 110 12.77 5.87 10.63
N SER A 111 11.62 5.66 11.25
CA SER A 111 10.88 6.69 11.98
C SER A 111 11.64 7.22 13.20
N VAL A 112 12.35 6.35 13.92
CA VAL A 112 13.21 6.74 15.05
C VAL A 112 14.37 7.64 14.61
N ILE A 113 15.03 7.28 13.50
CA ILE A 113 16.22 7.98 13.00
C ILE A 113 15.87 9.36 12.44
N HIS A 114 14.84 9.45 11.60
CA HIS A 114 14.52 10.69 10.88
C HIS A 114 13.59 11.63 11.66
N HIS A 115 12.83 11.11 12.63
CA HIS A 115 11.85 11.90 13.40
C HIS A 115 11.94 11.69 14.93
N PRO A 116 13.13 11.83 15.55
CA PRO A 116 13.37 11.43 16.93
C PRO A 116 12.50 12.16 17.96
N LYS A 117 12.19 13.46 17.74
CA LYS A 117 11.35 14.25 18.67
C LYS A 117 9.87 13.84 18.63
N ARG A 118 9.36 13.39 17.47
CA ARG A 118 7.95 12.98 17.28
C ARG A 118 7.72 11.54 17.72
N PHE A 119 8.74 10.69 17.57
CA PHE A 119 8.68 9.29 17.93
C PHE A 119 8.66 9.05 19.46
N ARG A 120 9.30 9.95 20.24
CA ARG A 120 9.60 9.75 21.66
C ARG A 120 8.40 9.76 22.62
N HIS A 121 7.20 10.20 22.23
CA HIS A 121 6.12 10.42 23.20
C HIS A 121 4.73 9.87 22.90
N ARG A 122 4.39 9.49 21.64
CA ARG A 122 3.05 8.96 21.32
C ARG A 122 2.99 8.02 20.11
N ASN A 123 3.80 8.24 19.08
CA ASN A 123 3.66 7.51 17.82
C ASN A 123 4.20 6.07 17.84
N ARG A 124 5.05 5.72 18.81
CA ARG A 124 5.66 4.38 18.90
C ARG A 124 4.65 3.24 19.03
N TRP A 125 3.51 3.50 19.65
CA TRP A 125 2.49 2.47 19.89
C TRP A 125 1.50 2.34 18.76
N ILE A 126 1.46 3.27 17.80
CA ILE A 126 0.42 3.31 16.77
C ILE A 126 0.55 2.11 15.83
N GLY A 127 1.77 1.76 15.42
CA GLY A 127 2.01 0.57 14.60
C GLY A 127 1.62 -0.73 15.31
N SER A 128 2.08 -0.91 16.56
CA SER A 128 1.74 -2.09 17.37
C SER A 128 0.24 -2.18 17.67
N ALA A 129 -0.40 -1.06 18.00
CA ALA A 129 -1.84 -1.01 18.23
C ALA A 129 -2.60 -1.37 16.94
N ALA A 130 -2.16 -0.89 15.78
CA ALA A 130 -2.77 -1.24 14.50
C ALA A 130 -2.67 -2.75 14.19
N LEU A 131 -1.51 -3.38 14.47
CA LEU A 131 -1.35 -4.84 14.35
C LEU A 131 -2.33 -5.60 15.26
N VAL A 132 -2.39 -5.21 16.55
CA VAL A 132 -3.30 -5.85 17.51
C VAL A 132 -4.75 -5.66 17.10
N LEU A 133 -5.14 -4.45 16.67
CA LEU A 133 -6.49 -4.16 16.21
C LEU A 133 -6.85 -4.92 14.94
N GLY A 134 -5.92 -5.05 13.98
CA GLY A 134 -6.11 -5.82 12.75
C GLY A 134 -6.35 -7.29 13.05
N LEU A 135 -5.51 -7.88 13.91
CA LEU A 135 -5.64 -9.26 14.32
C LEU A 135 -6.93 -9.52 15.11
N LEU A 136 -7.26 -8.65 16.08
CA LEU A 136 -8.53 -8.73 16.80
C LEU A 136 -9.72 -8.60 15.85
N ASN A 137 -9.63 -7.71 14.86
CA ASN A 137 -10.71 -7.55 13.89
C ASN A 137 -10.91 -8.81 13.05
N ALA A 138 -9.82 -9.46 12.63
CA ALA A 138 -9.87 -10.72 11.90
C ALA A 138 -10.48 -11.88 12.70
N PHE A 139 -10.28 -11.92 14.02
CA PHE A 139 -10.85 -12.96 14.88
C PHE A 139 -12.29 -12.68 15.32
N LEU A 140 -12.66 -11.41 15.52
CA LEU A 140 -13.94 -11.04 16.12
C LEU A 140 -15.04 -10.72 15.11
N PHE A 141 -14.69 -10.34 13.87
CA PHE A 141 -15.65 -9.91 12.86
C PHE A 141 -15.64 -10.85 11.65
N HIS A 142 -16.75 -10.86 10.90
CA HIS A 142 -16.82 -11.61 9.65
C HIS A 142 -15.77 -11.10 8.65
N PRO A 143 -15.23 -11.99 7.80
CA PRO A 143 -14.31 -11.60 6.74
C PRO A 143 -14.90 -10.45 5.91
N ILE A 144 -14.13 -9.37 5.82
CA ILE A 144 -14.37 -8.26 4.89
C ILE A 144 -14.30 -8.87 3.49
N SER A 145 -15.15 -8.39 2.57
CA SER A 145 -15.10 -8.88 1.20
C SER A 145 -13.70 -8.76 0.60
N ASP A 146 -13.24 -9.81 -0.08
CA ASP A 146 -11.90 -9.89 -0.68
C ASP A 146 -11.62 -8.67 -1.59
N LEU A 147 -12.65 -8.17 -2.27
CA LEU A 147 -12.56 -7.00 -3.13
C LEU A 147 -12.25 -5.71 -2.34
N THR A 148 -12.87 -5.52 -1.18
CA THR A 148 -12.61 -4.34 -0.33
C THR A 148 -11.20 -4.39 0.23
N LEU A 149 -10.76 -5.58 0.65
CA LEU A 149 -9.40 -5.80 1.11
C LEU A 149 -8.39 -5.53 -0.02
N ALA A 150 -8.67 -6.00 -1.24
CA ALA A 150 -7.83 -5.75 -2.41
C ALA A 150 -7.74 -4.26 -2.76
N PHE A 151 -8.85 -3.53 -2.76
CA PHE A 151 -8.85 -2.08 -3.00
C PHE A 151 -8.11 -1.30 -1.92
N ALA A 152 -8.33 -1.63 -0.64
CA ALA A 152 -7.63 -0.98 0.46
C ALA A 152 -6.12 -1.25 0.40
N THR A 153 -5.73 -2.48 0.11
CA THR A 153 -4.33 -2.90 -0.04
C THR A 153 -3.67 -2.22 -1.24
N ALA A 154 -4.35 -2.17 -2.39
CA ALA A 154 -3.84 -1.49 -3.58
C ALA A 154 -3.59 0.00 -3.31
N PHE A 155 -4.59 0.71 -2.75
CA PHE A 155 -4.48 2.14 -2.47
C PHE A 155 -3.34 2.44 -1.48
N LEU A 156 -3.31 1.72 -0.36
CA LEU A 156 -2.30 1.94 0.67
C LEU A 156 -0.90 1.49 0.21
N GLY A 157 -0.81 0.40 -0.56
CA GLY A 157 0.43 -0.08 -1.17
C GLY A 157 1.02 0.94 -2.13
N GLY A 158 0.19 1.57 -2.96
CA GLY A 158 0.60 2.69 -3.82
C GLY A 158 1.06 3.90 -3.01
N GLY A 159 0.34 4.26 -1.95
CA GLY A 159 0.76 5.34 -1.04
C GLY A 159 2.13 5.06 -0.40
N LEU A 160 2.35 3.86 0.11
CA LEU A 160 3.62 3.41 0.69
C LEU A 160 4.76 3.43 -0.34
N LEU A 161 4.52 2.92 -1.55
CA LEU A 161 5.50 2.97 -2.63
C LEU A 161 5.98 4.41 -2.86
N MET A 162 5.05 5.36 -2.82
CA MET A 162 5.39 6.76 -2.94
C MET A 162 6.18 7.31 -1.76
N THR A 163 5.87 6.89 -0.52
CA THR A 163 6.65 7.30 0.66
C THR A 163 8.12 6.91 0.53
N VAL A 164 8.40 5.70 0.02
CA VAL A 164 9.76 5.20 -0.19
C VAL A 164 10.42 5.91 -1.36
N PHE A 165 9.73 6.02 -2.50
CA PHE A 165 10.26 6.71 -3.68
C PHE A 165 10.52 8.19 -3.48
N ARG A 166 9.81 8.83 -2.56
CA ARG A 166 10.02 10.23 -2.25
C ARG A 166 11.43 10.52 -1.78
N GLU A 167 12.10 9.56 -1.15
CA GLU A 167 13.49 9.71 -0.69
C GLU A 167 14.50 9.69 -1.85
N GLU A 168 14.15 9.05 -2.97
CA GLU A 168 14.99 8.94 -4.17
C GLU A 168 14.73 10.05 -5.20
N LEU A 169 13.60 10.76 -5.08
CA LEU A 169 13.21 11.81 -6.02
C LEU A 169 13.82 13.17 -5.64
N PRO A 170 14.19 14.00 -6.63
CA PRO A 170 14.70 15.35 -6.38
C PRO A 170 13.69 16.20 -5.60
N ALA A 171 14.20 17.17 -4.83
CA ALA A 171 13.41 17.96 -3.90
C ALA A 171 12.10 18.46 -4.54
N ALA A 172 10.97 18.09 -3.95
CA ALA A 172 9.63 18.32 -4.49
C ALA A 172 9.22 19.78 -4.66
N ASN A 173 9.96 20.71 -4.03
CA ASN A 173 10.00 22.14 -4.34
C ASN A 173 10.04 22.38 -5.87
N SER A 174 10.86 21.63 -6.58
CA SER A 174 11.10 21.82 -8.02
C SER A 174 10.00 21.20 -8.90
N THR A 175 9.13 20.37 -8.34
CA THR A 175 8.11 19.65 -9.11
C THR A 175 6.93 20.56 -9.43
N ARG A 176 6.60 20.64 -10.73
CA ARG A 176 5.32 21.21 -11.18
C ARG A 176 4.24 20.14 -11.10
N LEU A 177 3.53 20.10 -9.97
CA LEU A 177 2.53 19.08 -9.65
C LEU A 177 1.51 18.85 -10.78
N LEU A 178 1.01 19.91 -11.40
CA LEU A 178 0.02 19.81 -12.48
C LEU A 178 0.53 19.00 -13.69
N TRP A 179 1.79 19.20 -14.10
CA TRP A 179 2.37 18.47 -15.24
C TRP A 179 2.59 16.98 -14.91
N PHE A 180 2.96 16.69 -13.67
CA PHE A 180 3.08 15.32 -13.20
C PHE A 180 1.71 14.62 -13.21
N LEU A 181 0.69 15.24 -12.60
CA LEU A 181 -0.67 14.70 -12.57
C LEU A 181 -1.23 14.51 -13.98
N SER A 182 -1.01 15.47 -14.90
CA SER A 182 -1.45 15.33 -16.29
C SER A 182 -0.72 14.22 -17.02
N GLY A 183 0.59 14.06 -16.79
CA GLY A 183 1.39 13.01 -17.41
C GLY A 183 0.96 11.62 -16.93
N SER A 184 0.83 11.43 -15.61
CA SER A 184 0.36 10.19 -15.01
C SER A 184 -1.07 9.85 -15.42
N GLY A 185 -1.99 10.84 -15.42
CA GLY A 185 -3.37 10.66 -15.86
C GLY A 185 -3.46 10.34 -17.35
N GLY A 186 -2.69 11.04 -18.19
CA GLY A 186 -2.62 10.77 -19.62
C GLY A 186 -2.11 9.36 -19.92
N MET A 187 -1.04 8.93 -19.25
CA MET A 187 -0.51 7.57 -19.40
C MET A 187 -1.53 6.51 -18.94
N ALA A 188 -2.19 6.73 -17.80
CA ALA A 188 -3.24 5.83 -17.30
C ALA A 188 -4.36 5.67 -18.33
N ILE A 189 -4.84 6.77 -18.93
CA ILE A 189 -5.86 6.73 -19.98
C ILE A 189 -5.36 5.92 -21.19
N LEU A 190 -4.13 6.15 -21.64
CA LEU A 190 -3.56 5.41 -22.79
C LEU A 190 -3.49 3.90 -22.53
N LEU A 191 -3.21 3.48 -21.29
CA LEU A 191 -3.17 2.07 -20.91
C LEU A 191 -4.57 1.43 -20.79
N ILE A 192 -5.59 2.21 -20.42
CA ILE A 192 -6.97 1.71 -20.30
C ILE A 192 -7.64 1.54 -21.68
N ILE A 193 -7.31 2.38 -22.66
CA ILE A 193 -7.96 2.35 -23.99
C ILE A 193 -7.89 0.96 -24.65
N PRO A 194 -6.75 0.26 -24.72
CA PRO A 194 -6.68 -1.10 -25.25
C PRO A 194 -7.55 -2.08 -24.47
N MET A 195 -7.61 -1.97 -23.14
CA MET A 195 -8.38 -2.89 -22.32
C MET A 195 -9.88 -2.75 -22.54
N LEU A 196 -10.39 -1.53 -22.73
CA LEU A 196 -11.80 -1.29 -23.09
C LEU A 196 -12.17 -1.85 -24.47
N LYS A 197 -11.21 -2.02 -25.38
CA LYS A 197 -11.45 -2.61 -26.70
C LYS A 197 -11.53 -4.13 -26.68
N HIS A 198 -11.06 -4.76 -25.62
CA HIS A 198 -10.96 -6.22 -25.46
C HIS A 198 -11.74 -6.75 -24.23
N ALA A 199 -12.51 -5.88 -23.56
CA ALA A 199 -13.45 -6.22 -22.48
C ALA A 199 -14.85 -6.51 -23.04
#